data_AF-A0A4Y2KNQ9-F1
#
_entry.id   AF-A0A4Y2KNQ9-F1
#
_cell.length_a   1.000
_cell.length_b   1.000
_cell.length_c   1.000
_cell.angle_alpha   90.00
_cell.angle_beta   90.00
_cell.angle_gamma   90.00
#
_symmetry.space_group_name_H-M   'P 1'
#
loop_
_entity.id
_entity.type
_entity.pdbx_description
1 polymer ?
#
loop_
_entity_poly.entity_id
_entity_poly.type
_entity_poly.pdbx_seq_one_letter_code
_entity_poly.pdbx_strand_id
1 'polypeptide(L)'
;MKSDDLLVESSSLRQSEQLLSITKFEDIPITVSAHAALNYTRGVMSSDEFLMVSDSEFVSELEAQKVIAARRITLKRDGQIIPTRHVILTFDTPVLPKTITAGYISCDIRPYLPNPVRYFKCQ
;
A
#
# COMPACT_ATOMS: atom_id res chain seq x y z
N MET A 1 4.05 1.47 -17.70
CA MET A 1 3.16 1.87 -18.80
C MET A 1 4.02 1.99 -20.03
N LYS A 2 3.69 1.22 -21.06
CA LYS A 2 4.28 1.44 -22.40
C LYS A 2 3.63 2.69 -22.99
N SER A 3 4.22 3.23 -24.06
CA SER A 3 3.79 4.51 -24.64
C SER A 3 2.34 4.52 -25.17
N ASP A 4 1.65 3.37 -25.19
CA ASP A 4 0.31 3.18 -25.75
C ASP A 4 -0.76 2.83 -24.70
N ASP A 5 -0.40 2.82 -23.41
CA ASP A 5 -1.36 2.51 -22.33
C ASP A 5 -2.10 3.78 -21.86
N LEU A 6 -3.41 3.69 -21.65
CA LEU A 6 -4.21 4.74 -21.02
C LEU A 6 -4.47 4.41 -19.53
N LEU A 7 -4.28 5.40 -18.66
CA LEU A 7 -4.68 5.31 -17.25
C LEU A 7 -6.04 5.97 -17.06
N VAL A 8 -6.98 5.22 -16.49
CA VAL A 8 -8.35 5.68 -16.24
C VAL A 8 -8.65 5.56 -14.75
N GLU A 9 -9.05 6.67 -14.13
CA GLU A 9 -9.58 6.69 -12.76
C GLU A 9 -11.10 6.56 -12.79
N SER A 10 -11.64 5.70 -11.94
CA SER A 10 -13.09 5.48 -11.80
C SER A 10 -13.57 6.04 -10.47
N SER A 11 -14.74 6.68 -10.46
CA SER A 11 -15.36 7.20 -9.24
C SER A 11 -16.23 6.18 -8.50
N SER A 12 -16.46 4.99 -9.08
CA SER A 12 -17.30 3.95 -8.46
C SER A 12 -16.87 2.54 -8.82
N LEU A 13 -17.16 1.59 -7.92
CA LEU A 13 -16.90 0.17 -8.14
C LEU A 13 -17.61 -0.34 -9.41
N ARG A 14 -18.87 0.04 -9.60
CA ARG A 14 -19.68 -0.36 -10.76
C ARG A 14 -19.03 0.07 -12.09
N GLN A 15 -18.51 1.30 -12.16
CA GLN A 15 -17.82 1.77 -13.36
C GLN A 15 -16.52 0.99 -13.60
N SER A 16 -15.72 0.73 -12.57
CA SER A 16 -14.49 -0.05 -12.72
C SER A 16 -14.77 -1.50 -13.15
N GLU A 17 -15.81 -2.14 -12.63
CA GLU A 17 -16.20 -3.49 -13.03
C GLU A 17 -16.67 -3.53 -14.50
N GLN A 18 -17.46 -2.53 -14.91
CA GLN A 18 -17.86 -2.39 -16.31
C GLN A 18 -16.65 -2.19 -17.22
N LEU A 19 -15.71 -1.30 -16.87
CA LEU A 19 -14.49 -1.08 -17.63
C LEU A 19 -13.68 -2.37 -17.78
N LEU A 20 -13.52 -3.16 -16.71
CA LEU A 20 -12.79 -4.43 -16.74
C LEU A 20 -13.42 -5.46 -17.70
N SER A 21 -14.73 -5.37 -17.95
CA SER A 21 -15.43 -6.26 -18.90
C SER A 21 -15.28 -5.85 -20.38
N ILE A 22 -14.74 -4.66 -20.67
CA ILE A 22 -14.61 -4.18 -22.04
C ILE A 22 -13.42 -4.85 -22.71
N THR A 23 -13.67 -5.48 -23.86
CA THR A 23 -12.65 -6.15 -24.68
C THR A 23 -12.41 -5.49 -26.03
N LYS A 24 -13.22 -4.51 -26.39
CA LYS A 24 -13.12 -3.75 -27.64
C LYS A 24 -13.54 -2.31 -27.44
N PHE A 25 -12.88 -1.40 -28.14
CA PHE A 25 -13.29 -0.01 -28.27
C PHE A 25 -13.53 0.23 -29.75
N GLU A 26 -14.79 0.44 -30.13
CA GLU A 26 -15.26 0.34 -31.51
C GLU A 26 -14.88 -1.03 -32.12
N ASP A 27 -14.04 -1.03 -33.15
CA ASP A 27 -13.53 -2.24 -33.83
C ASP A 27 -12.09 -2.59 -33.41
N ILE A 28 -11.50 -1.86 -32.46
CA ILE A 28 -10.14 -2.08 -31.98
C ILE A 28 -10.19 -2.98 -30.74
N PRO A 29 -9.53 -4.16 -30.74
CA PRO A 29 -9.43 -4.98 -29.55
C PRO A 29 -8.57 -4.30 -28.49
N ILE A 30 -9.04 -4.28 -27.25
CA ILE A 30 -8.33 -3.71 -26.11
C ILE A 30 -8.28 -4.69 -24.95
N THR A 31 -7.37 -4.45 -24.01
CA THR A 31 -7.31 -5.19 -22.74
C THR A 31 -7.36 -4.20 -21.60
N VAL A 32 -8.27 -4.43 -20.65
CA VAL A 32 -8.41 -3.62 -19.45
C VAL A 32 -7.96 -4.44 -18.26
N SER A 33 -7.13 -3.86 -17.39
CA SER A 33 -6.67 -4.50 -16.16
C SER A 33 -6.55 -3.47 -15.04
N ALA A 34 -6.76 -3.91 -13.80
CA ALA A 34 -6.54 -3.07 -12.64
C ALA A 34 -5.06 -2.69 -12.53
N HIS A 35 -4.77 -1.42 -12.25
CA HIS A 35 -3.39 -0.98 -12.13
C HIS A 35 -2.71 -1.61 -10.89
N ALA A 36 -1.58 -2.26 -11.09
CA ALA A 36 -0.91 -3.06 -10.06
C ALA A 36 -0.45 -2.26 -8.82
N ALA A 37 -0.25 -0.95 -8.94
CA ALA A 37 0.33 -0.13 -7.87
C ALA A 37 -0.50 1.09 -7.44
N LEU A 38 -1.47 1.55 -8.26
CA LEU A 38 -2.17 2.82 -8.00
C LEU A 38 -3.45 2.62 -7.19
N ASN A 39 -3.93 1.38 -7.08
CA ASN A 39 -5.06 1.02 -6.23
C ASN A 39 -4.65 0.81 -4.77
N TYR A 40 -3.36 0.89 -4.47
CA TYR A 40 -2.81 0.65 -3.15
C TYR A 40 -2.00 1.85 -2.68
N THR A 41 -2.06 2.13 -1.39
CA THR A 41 -1.21 3.14 -0.75
C THR A 41 -0.42 2.53 0.39
N ARG A 42 0.73 3.12 0.71
CA ARG A 42 1.58 2.67 1.81
C ARG A 42 1.80 3.81 2.78
N GLY A 43 1.55 3.52 4.05
CA GLY A 43 1.71 4.46 5.15
C GLY A 43 2.60 3.88 6.24
N VAL A 44 3.18 4.77 7.06
CA VAL A 44 3.95 4.41 8.24
C VAL A 44 3.18 4.86 9.47
N MET A 45 2.78 3.89 10.27
CA MET A 45 2.32 4.10 11.63
C MET A 45 3.52 4.09 12.58
N SER A 46 3.52 4.95 13.59
CA SER A 46 4.60 5.05 14.58
C SER A 46 4.03 5.06 15.99
N SER A 47 4.19 3.96 16.74
CA SER A 47 3.70 3.88 18.13
C SER A 47 4.48 2.84 18.93
N ASP A 48 4.90 3.24 20.13
CA ASP A 48 5.65 2.38 21.06
C ASP A 48 4.77 1.30 21.70
N GLU A 49 3.46 1.55 21.81
CA GLU A 49 2.46 0.61 22.35
C GLU A 49 2.39 -0.71 21.58
N PHE A 50 2.72 -0.68 20.28
CA PHE A 50 2.64 -1.85 19.42
C PHE A 50 3.98 -2.51 19.16
N LEU A 51 5.01 -2.29 19.97
CA LEU A 51 6.35 -2.84 19.71
C LEU A 51 6.36 -4.39 19.64
N MET A 52 5.50 -5.04 20.43
CA MET A 52 5.41 -6.50 20.54
C MET A 52 4.36 -7.14 19.63
N VAL A 53 3.58 -6.33 18.90
CA VAL A 53 2.55 -6.82 17.97
C VAL A 53 3.20 -7.37 16.70
N SER A 54 2.75 -8.52 16.25
CA SER A 54 3.24 -9.15 15.03
C SER A 54 2.67 -8.49 13.77
N ASP A 55 3.37 -8.65 12.63
CA ASP A 55 2.89 -8.13 11.35
C ASP A 55 1.56 -8.78 10.92
N SER A 56 1.34 -10.05 11.25
CA SER A 56 0.06 -10.74 10.99
C SER A 56 -1.11 -10.20 11.80
N GLU A 57 -0.89 -9.87 13.08
CA GLU A 57 -1.93 -9.27 13.94
C GLU A 57 -2.35 -7.90 13.43
N PHE A 58 -1.43 -7.09 12.90
CA PHE A 58 -1.83 -5.84 12.26
C PHE A 58 -2.75 -6.04 11.07
N VAL A 59 -2.50 -7.06 10.24
CA VAL A 59 -3.34 -7.33 9.08
C VAL A 59 -4.73 -7.78 9.53
N SER A 60 -4.83 -8.70 10.50
CA SER A 60 -6.13 -9.20 10.97
C SER A 60 -6.94 -8.11 11.68
N GLU A 61 -6.34 -7.36 12.59
CA GLU A 61 -7.07 -6.36 13.40
C GLU A 61 -7.44 -5.10 12.60
N LEU A 62 -6.67 -4.77 11.56
CA LEU A 62 -6.89 -3.56 10.75
C LEU A 62 -7.50 -3.86 9.37
N GLU A 63 -7.90 -5.10 9.10
CA GLU A 63 -8.54 -5.51 7.83
C GLU A 63 -9.77 -4.64 7.52
N ALA A 64 -10.59 -4.36 8.53
CA ALA A 64 -11.78 -3.50 8.40
C ALA A 64 -11.45 -2.07 7.93
N GLN A 65 -10.23 -1.61 8.18
CA GLN A 65 -9.68 -0.32 7.73
C GLN A 65 -8.85 -0.46 6.44
N LYS A 66 -9.06 -1.55 5.69
CA LYS A 66 -8.44 -1.84 4.39
C LYS A 66 -6.93 -2.11 4.44
N VAL A 67 -6.38 -2.49 5.59
CA VAL A 67 -4.98 -2.94 5.66
C VAL A 67 -4.89 -4.37 5.11
N ILE A 68 -4.06 -4.57 4.10
CA ILE A 68 -3.85 -5.89 3.45
C ILE A 68 -2.46 -6.47 3.68
N ALA A 69 -1.51 -5.64 4.10
CA ALA A 69 -0.18 -6.10 4.48
C ALA A 69 0.42 -5.14 5.50
N ALA A 70 1.16 -5.70 6.46
CA ALA A 70 1.95 -4.94 7.41
C ALA A 70 3.40 -5.43 7.37
N ARG A 71 4.34 -4.51 7.64
CA ARG A 71 5.75 -4.83 7.76
C ARG A 71 6.43 -3.93 8.78
N ARG A 72 6.91 -4.49 9.88
CA ARG A 72 7.72 -3.73 10.85
C ARG A 72 9.06 -3.33 10.25
N ILE A 73 9.44 -2.07 10.47
CA ILE A 73 10.78 -1.59 10.17
C ILE A 73 11.70 -2.08 11.29
N THR A 74 12.77 -2.77 10.91
CA THR A 74 13.80 -3.25 11.83
C THR A 74 15.12 -2.53 11.57
N LEU A 75 15.90 -2.34 12.62
CA LEU A 75 17.25 -1.82 12.55
C LEU A 75 18.22 -2.98 12.69
N LYS A 76 19.26 -3.01 11.86
CA LYS A 76 20.38 -3.94 12.02
C LYS A 76 21.51 -3.19 12.71
N ARG A 77 21.85 -3.58 13.94
CA ARG A 77 22.94 -3.00 14.72
C ARG A 77 23.80 -4.12 15.29
N ASP A 78 25.10 -4.07 15.06
CA ASP A 78 26.07 -5.07 15.54
C ASP A 78 25.68 -6.52 15.22
N GLY A 79 25.09 -6.74 14.04
CA GLY A 79 24.63 -8.06 13.58
C GLY A 79 23.25 -8.50 14.13
N GLN A 80 22.70 -7.79 15.11
CA GLN A 80 21.37 -8.07 15.67
C GLN A 80 20.28 -7.28 14.95
N ILE A 81 19.08 -7.89 14.86
CA ILE A 81 17.88 -7.27 14.29
C ILE A 81 17.05 -6.74 15.47
N ILE A 82 16.85 -5.43 15.51
CA ILE A 82 16.13 -4.73 16.57
C ILE A 82 14.80 -4.22 15.98
N PRO A 83 13.64 -4.63 16.53
CA PRO A 83 12.35 -4.10 16.10
C PRO A 83 12.24 -2.61 16.46
N THR A 84 11.61 -1.83 15.58
CA THR A 84 11.27 -0.44 15.88
C THR A 84 9.77 -0.28 16.08
N ARG A 85 9.37 0.88 16.62
CA ARG A 85 7.98 1.31 16.73
C ARG A 85 7.29 1.63 15.39
N HIS A 86 8.03 1.58 14.29
CA HIS A 86 7.54 1.98 12.97
C HIS A 86 7.07 0.76 12.18
N VAL A 87 5.84 0.81 11.69
CA VAL A 87 5.20 -0.26 10.92
C VAL A 87 4.69 0.32 9.62
N ILE A 88 5.08 -0.30 8.51
CA ILE A 88 4.57 0.05 7.19
C ILE A 88 3.29 -0.73 6.99
N LEU A 89 2.19 -0.02 6.74
CA LEU A 89 0.90 -0.59 6.40
C LEU A 89 0.64 -0.37 4.92
N THR A 90 0.17 -1.40 4.23
CA THR A 90 -0.32 -1.33 2.85
C THR A 90 -1.83 -1.37 2.89
N PHE A 91 -2.45 -0.34 2.32
CA PHE A 91 -3.89 -0.18 2.25
C PHE A 91 -4.38 -0.55 0.85
N ASP A 92 -5.49 -1.27 0.78
CA ASP A 92 -6.29 -1.49 -0.43
C ASP A 92 -7.17 -0.27 -0.73
N THR A 93 -6.53 0.90 -0.76
CA THR A 93 -7.14 2.18 -1.10
C THR A 93 -6.18 3.01 -1.94
N PRO A 94 -6.68 3.73 -2.96
CA PRO A 94 -5.86 4.62 -3.79
C PRO A 94 -5.44 5.91 -3.05
N VAL A 95 -6.15 6.24 -1.96
CA VAL A 95 -5.86 7.40 -1.11
C VAL A 95 -5.42 6.91 0.27
N LEU A 96 -4.31 7.47 0.74
CA LEU A 96 -3.75 7.14 2.05
C LEU A 96 -4.62 7.76 3.16
N PRO A 97 -5.11 6.97 4.14
CA PRO A 97 -5.80 7.54 5.29
C PRO A 97 -4.84 8.40 6.12
N LYS A 98 -5.34 9.48 6.72
CA LYS A 98 -4.52 10.34 7.62
C LYS A 98 -4.31 9.70 8.98
N THR A 99 -5.30 8.94 9.45
CA THR A 99 -5.33 8.30 10.77
C THR A 99 -5.98 6.93 10.65
N ILE A 100 -5.60 6.02 11.53
CA ILE A 100 -6.27 4.73 11.74
C ILE A 100 -6.48 4.50 13.24
N THR A 101 -7.41 3.63 13.60
CA THR A 101 -7.62 3.22 14.98
C THR A 101 -7.08 1.81 15.19
N ALA A 102 -6.09 1.65 16.04
CA ALA A 102 -5.55 0.34 16.42
C ALA A 102 -5.85 0.08 17.90
N GLY A 103 -6.67 -0.94 18.18
CA GLY A 103 -7.27 -1.12 19.51
C GLY A 103 -8.14 0.10 19.87
N TYR A 104 -7.72 0.84 20.90
CA TYR A 104 -8.37 2.08 21.35
C TYR A 104 -7.59 3.35 21.02
N ILE A 105 -6.50 3.23 20.26
CA ILE A 105 -5.56 4.33 20.00
C ILE A 105 -5.72 4.82 18.56
N SER A 106 -5.99 6.11 18.40
CA SER A 106 -5.89 6.78 17.10
C SER A 106 -4.43 7.05 16.76
N CYS A 107 -3.98 6.57 15.61
CA CYS A 107 -2.60 6.67 15.14
C CYS A 107 -2.54 7.43 13.82
N ASP A 108 -1.64 8.42 13.76
CA ASP A 108 -1.35 9.12 12.52
C ASP A 108 -0.59 8.24 11.53
N ILE A 109 -0.96 8.34 10.26
CA ILE A 109 -0.32 7.64 9.16
C ILE A 109 0.43 8.64 8.28
N ARG A 110 1.75 8.43 8.16
CA ARG A 110 2.61 9.22 7.28
C ARG A 110 2.86 8.47 5.97
N PRO A 111 2.93 9.14 4.80
CA PRO A 111 3.30 8.46 3.56
C PRO A 111 4.62 7.70 3.68
N TYR A 112 4.65 6.46 3.21
CA TYR A 112 5.88 5.67 3.17
C TYR A 112 6.79 6.15 2.04
N LEU A 113 7.99 6.59 2.41
CA LEU A 113 9.06 6.88 1.47
C LEU A 113 10.02 5.68 1.43
N PRO A 114 10.15 4.97 0.29
CA PRO A 114 11.07 3.86 0.20
C PRO A 114 12.51 4.35 0.33
N ASN A 115 13.36 3.50 0.93
CA ASN A 115 14.78 3.79 1.00
C ASN A 115 15.36 3.99 -0.41
N PRO A 116 16.27 4.95 -0.60
CA PRO A 116 16.95 5.14 -1.88
C PRO A 116 17.61 3.83 -2.31
N VAL A 117 17.28 3.38 -3.51
CA VAL A 117 17.90 2.19 -4.09
C VAL A 117 19.26 2.61 -4.65
N ARG A 118 20.30 1.84 -4.34
CA ARG A 118 21.62 2.07 -4.93
C ARG A 118 21.52 1.89 -6.45
N TYR A 119 21.83 2.94 -7.21
CA TYR A 119 21.86 2.89 -8.66
C TYR A 119 23.24 2.45 -9.14
N PHE A 120 23.35 1.25 -9.69
CA PHE A 120 24.64 0.62 -10.03
C PHE A 120 25.30 1.15 -11.31
N LYS A 121 24.62 1.98 -12.13
CA LYS A 121 25.18 2.49 -13.39
C LYS A 121 25.84 3.88 -13.27
N CYS A 122 25.82 4.52 -12.10
CA CYS A 122 26.48 5.81 -11.85
C CYS A 122 27.79 5.67 -11.05
N GLN A 123 28.56 4.58 -11.24
CA GLN A 123 29.82 4.33 -10.54
C GLN A 123 30.97 4.16 -11.54
#